data_AF-A0A960NMU6-F1
#
_entry.id   AF-A0A960NMU6-F1
#
_cell.length_a   1.000
_cell.length_b   1.000
_cell.length_c   1.000
_cell.angle_alpha   90.00
_cell.angle_beta   90.00
_cell.angle_gamma   90.00
#
_symmetry.space_group_name_H-M   'P 1'
#
loop_
_entity.id
_entity.type
_entity.pdbx_description
1 polymer ?
#
loop_
_entity_poly.entity_id
_entity_poly.type
_entity_poly.pdbx_seq_one_letter_code
_entity_poly.pdbx_strand_id
1 'polypeptide(L)' 'MLVRQLDDVRGSQREVRAGNWTSRRLLLAEDGMGFSLHDTLIHAGTTTRMHYQHHLEAVYCIQGRGHLRDVDSGEEF' A
#
# COMPACT_ATOMS: atom_id res chain seq x y z
N MET A 1 -18.21 -1.98 -15.46
CA MET A 1 -16.94 -1.25 -15.65
C MET A 1 -16.79 -0.27 -14.51
N LEU A 2 -15.65 -0.25 -13.82
CA LEU A 2 -15.40 0.59 -12.64
C LEU A 2 -14.36 1.65 -12.99
N VAL A 3 -14.69 2.92 -12.74
CA VAL A 3 -13.79 4.06 -12.95
C VAL A 3 -13.71 4.84 -11.64
N ARG A 4 -12.48 5.10 -11.17
CA ARG A 4 -12.22 5.91 -9.97
C ARG A 4 -11.00 6.79 -10.22
N GLN A 5 -11.05 8.01 -9.71
CA GLN A 5 -9.90 8.92 -9.72
C GLN A 5 -9.26 8.92 -8.33
N LEU A 6 -7.94 9.07 -8.31
CA LEU A 6 -7.20 9.11 -7.05
C LEU A 6 -7.59 10.30 -6.18
N ASP A 7 -7.89 11.44 -6.80
CA ASP A 7 -8.28 12.66 -6.08
C ASP A 7 -9.62 12.50 -5.34
N ASP A 8 -10.55 11.68 -5.87
CA ASP A 8 -11.82 11.37 -5.20
C ASP A 8 -11.63 10.50 -3.95
N VAL A 9 -10.50 9.78 -3.85
CA VAL A 9 -10.19 8.90 -2.71
C VAL A 9 -9.58 9.69 -1.55
N ARG A 10 -8.84 10.77 -1.83
CA ARG A 10 -8.15 11.58 -0.81
C ARG A 10 -9.16 12.22 0.14
N GLY A 11 -8.92 12.12 1.45
CA GLY A 11 -9.82 12.64 2.48
C GLY A 11 -11.15 11.87 2.65
N SER A 12 -11.40 10.82 1.86
CA SER A 12 -12.58 9.97 2.00
C SER A 12 -12.33 8.82 3.00
N GLN A 13 -13.36 8.03 3.28
CA GLN A 13 -13.23 6.79 4.08
C GLN A 13 -12.31 5.74 3.44
N ARG A 14 -12.01 5.86 2.15
CA ARG A 14 -11.07 4.99 1.42
C ARG A 14 -9.61 5.42 1.58
N GLU A 15 -9.34 6.54 2.24
CA GLU A 15 -8.00 6.94 2.65
C GLU A 15 -7.74 6.53 4.11
N VAL A 16 -6.86 5.56 4.31
CA VAL A 16 -6.46 5.10 5.65
C VAL A 16 -5.08 5.66 5.98
N ARG A 17 -5.03 6.45 7.05
CA ARG A 17 -3.79 7.05 7.56
C ARG A 17 -3.32 6.27 8.78
N ALA A 18 -2.10 5.75 8.70
CA ALA A 18 -1.36 5.17 9.82
C ALA A 18 -0.11 6.02 10.09
N GLY A 19 0.64 5.72 11.16
CA GLY A 19 1.81 6.52 11.53
C GLY A 19 2.85 6.65 10.40
N ASN A 20 3.22 5.52 9.79
CA ASN A 20 4.30 5.48 8.81
C ASN A 20 3.84 5.58 7.35
N TRP A 21 2.53 5.49 7.09
CA TRP A 21 2.02 5.42 5.73
C TRP A 21 0.58 5.90 5.61
N THR A 22 0.22 6.31 4.41
CA THR A 22 -1.15 6.67 4.01
C THR A 22 -1.56 5.81 2.81
N SER A 23 -2.55 4.94 2.99
CA SER A 23 -3.03 4.04 1.93
C SER A 23 -4.34 4.55 1.34
N ARG A 24 -4.34 4.82 0.03
CA ARG A 24 -5.51 5.26 -0.74
C ARG A 24 -6.07 4.07 -1.51
N ARG A 25 -7.26 3.61 -1.15
CA ARG A 25 -7.79 2.30 -1.59
C ARG A 25 -8.65 2.40 -2.85
N LEU A 26 -8.09 1.97 -3.99
CA LEU A 26 -8.71 2.04 -5.30
C LEU A 26 -9.67 0.88 -5.56
N LEU A 27 -9.31 -0.34 -5.17
CA LEU A 27 -10.16 -1.53 -5.24
C LEU A 27 -10.21 -2.22 -3.86
N LEU A 28 -11.41 -2.56 -3.42
CA LEU A 28 -11.72 -3.25 -2.18
C LEU A 28 -12.40 -4.60 -2.45
N ALA A 29 -12.55 -5.41 -1.40
CA ALA A 29 -13.25 -6.69 -1.50
C ALA A 29 -14.69 -6.55 -2.04
N GLU A 30 -15.41 -5.49 -1.64
CA GLU A 30 -16.77 -5.19 -2.12
C GLU A 30 -16.83 -4.91 -3.63
N ASP A 31 -15.70 -4.60 -4.27
CA ASP A 31 -15.62 -4.36 -5.71
C ASP A 31 -15.52 -5.66 -6.53
N GLY A 32 -15.36 -6.83 -5.89
CA GLY A 32 -15.52 -8.14 -6.52
C GLY A 32 -14.42 -8.56 -7.50
N MET A 33 -13.25 -7.91 -7.47
CA MET A 33 -12.18 -8.12 -8.45
C MET A 33 -11.25 -9.30 -8.15
N GLY A 34 -11.36 -9.93 -6.97
CA GLY A 34 -10.49 -11.04 -6.53
C GLY A 34 -9.13 -10.60 -5.97
N PHE A 35 -8.83 -9.30 -5.99
CA PHE A 35 -7.67 -8.69 -5.32
C PHE A 35 -8.02 -7.25 -4.90
N SER A 36 -7.19 -6.66 -4.03
CA SER A 36 -7.26 -5.24 -3.68
C SER A 36 -6.15 -4.47 -4.36
N LEU A 37 -6.38 -3.17 -4.61
CA LEU A 37 -5.39 -2.30 -5.24
C LEU A 37 -5.34 -0.98 -4.49
N HIS A 38 -4.14 -0.59 -4.10
CA HIS A 38 -3.90 0.58 -3.26
C HIS A 38 -2.79 1.44 -3.86
N ASP A 39 -2.94 2.76 -3.72
CA ASP A 39 -1.86 3.72 -3.90
C ASP A 39 -1.40 4.19 -2.51
N THR A 40 -0.28 3.64 -2.03
CA THR A 40 0.19 3.83 -0.65
C THR A 40 1.41 4.75 -0.63
N LEU A 41 1.30 5.84 0.11
CA LEU A 41 2.41 6.74 0.41
C LEU A 41 3.14 6.21 1.66
N ILE A 42 4.41 5.85 1.53
CA ILE A 42 5.28 5.57 2.69
C ILE A 42 5.97 6.87 3.11
N HIS A 43 5.82 7.26 4.38
CA HIS A 43 6.35 8.53 4.87
C HIS A 43 7.88 8.49 4.94
N ALA A 44 8.54 9.55 4.47
CA ALA A 44 9.99 9.64 4.46
C ALA A 44 10.59 9.52 5.87
N GLY A 45 11.70 8.80 6.00
CA GLY A 45 12.40 8.63 7.29
C GLY A 45 11.72 7.64 8.25
N THR A 46 10.70 6.90 7.80
CA THR A 46 10.03 5.89 8.63
C THR A 46 10.49 4.48 8.29
N THR A 47 10.38 3.58 9.27
CA THR A 47 10.63 2.14 9.11
C THR A 47 9.39 1.39 9.57
N THR A 48 8.88 0.48 8.75
CA THR A 48 7.72 -0.36 9.07
C THR A 48 8.10 -1.82 8.96
N ARG A 49 7.92 -2.59 10.04
CA ARG A 49 8.02 -4.05 10.00
C ARG A 49 6.67 -4.62 9.55
N MET A 50 6.67 -5.43 8.50
CA MET A 50 5.45 -5.94 7.86
C MET A 50 5.49 -7.48 7.77
N HIS A 51 4.35 -8.12 8.01
CA HIS A 51 4.16 -9.56 7.78
C HIS A 51 2.68 -9.82 7.50
N TYR A 52 2.35 -10.16 6.26
CA TYR A 52 1.00 -10.54 5.85
C TYR A 52 0.82 -12.06 5.86
N GLN A 53 0.37 -12.61 6.99
CA GLN A 53 0.24 -14.08 7.17
C GLN A 53 -0.73 -14.76 6.19
N HIS A 54 -1.67 -14.00 5.63
CA HIS A 54 -2.79 -14.54 4.84
C HIS A 54 -2.92 -13.91 3.45
N HIS A 55 -2.00 -13.00 3.08
CA HIS A 55 -2.07 -12.27 1.82
C HIS A 55 -0.70 -12.26 1.15
N LEU A 56 -0.72 -12.41 -0.17
CA LEU A 56 0.43 -12.08 -1.01
C LEU A 56 0.28 -10.63 -1.46
N GLU A 57 1.35 -9.85 -1.37
CA GLU A 57 1.37 -8.45 -1.78
C GLU A 57 2.42 -8.23 -2.87
N ALA A 58 2.03 -7.55 -3.95
CA ALA A 58 2.93 -7.02 -4.95
C ALA A 58 2.97 -5.50 -4.82
N VAL A 59 4.18 -4.92 -4.70
CA VAL A 59 4.37 -3.49 -4.53
C VAL A 59 5.22 -2.96 -5.69
N TYR A 60 4.71 -1.94 -6.39
CA TYR A 60 5.42 -1.29 -7.48
C TYR A 60 5.72 0.16 -7.13
N CYS A 61 7.00 0.48 -6.96
CA CYS A 61 7.45 1.83 -6.65
C CYS A 61 7.38 2.71 -7.91
N ILE A 62 6.51 3.73 -7.88
CA ILE A 62 6.35 4.68 -8.98
C ILE A 62 7.06 6.02 -8.74
N GLN A 63 7.34 6.36 -7.49
CA GLN A 63 7.99 7.62 -7.08
C GLN A 63 8.72 7.43 -5.73
N GLY A 64 9.82 8.16 -5.56
CA GLY A 64 10.64 8.10 -4.34
C GLY A 64 11.66 6.96 -4.35
N ARG A 65 12.27 6.71 -3.18
CA ARG A 65 13.25 5.63 -2.96
C ARG A 65 13.22 5.17 -1.50
N GLY A 66 13.59 3.93 -1.27
CA GLY A 66 13.71 3.31 0.05
C GLY A 66 14.59 2.07 -0.06
N HIS A 67 14.62 1.27 1.00
CA HIS A 67 15.21 -0.06 0.98
C HIS A 67 14.22 -1.04 1.60
N LEU A 68 14.24 -2.29 1.14
CA LEU A 68 13.50 -3.39 1.72
C LEU A 68 14.49 -4.38 2.31
N ARG A 69 14.27 -4.78 3.56
CA ARG A 69 15.08 -5.80 4.22
C ARG A 69 14.23 -7.03 4.49
N ASP A 70 14.66 -8.17 3.98
CA ASP A 70 14.12 -9.47 4.38
C ASP A 70 14.51 -9.74 5.84
N VAL A 71 13.52 -10.01 6.69
CA VAL A 71 13.75 -10.19 8.13
C VAL A 71 14.39 -11.53 8.45
N ASP A 72 14.13 -12.56 7.64
CA ASP A 72 14.59 -13.92 7.88
C ASP A 72 16.01 -14.13 7.32
N SER A 73 16.27 -13.65 6.09
CA SER A 73 17.59 -13.78 5.46
C SER A 73 18.54 -12.62 5.77
N GLY A 74 18.00 -11.43 6.07
CA GLY A 74 18.76 -10.21 6.25
C GLY A 74 19.16 -9.49 4.95
N GLU A 75 18.79 -10.02 3.78
CA GLU A 75 19.07 -9.43 2.46
C GLU A 75 18.39 -8.06 2.29
N GLU A 76 19.05 -7.14 1.60
CA GLU A 76 18.57 -5.77 1.34
C GLU A 76 18.37 -5.51 -0.17
N PHE A 77 17.29 -4.81 -0.51
CA PHE A 77 16.89 -4.42 -1.87
C PHE A 77 16.62 -2.91 -1.98
#